data_AF-A0A520XUB7-F1
#
_entry.id   AF-A0A520XUB7-F1
#
_cell.length_a   1.000
_cell.length_b   1.000
_cell.length_c   1.000
_cell.angle_alpha   90.00
_cell.angle_beta   90.00
_cell.angle_gamma   90.00
#
_symmetry.space_group_name_H-M   'P 1'
#
loop_
_entity.id
_entity.type
_entity.pdbx_description
1 polymer ?
#
loop_
_entity_poly.entity_id
_entity_poly.type
_entity_poly.pdbx_seq_one_letter_code
_entity_poly.pdbx_strand_id
1 'polypeptide(L)'
;MRRPTLVAWRSDFPSFREGCLRRRRRRGGWQPFGMQATLGVAWQLLRNCTQHLREGNQNGQASDVSHPARSRTPSILTTTGRALDGSFGYRGFRMAPTTNRQHLLGWWLAGVFAILTALVVIGWTEGLDDAWYSAMVELETRLFVSIARGLHSLGTPAGNTLFVVGGVAVLMFAKRSRAAYVWGLMVVAGLALSTVTKVLVDRTRPLDGLVAESSASYPSGHVMVTATATGLGLALVCAMLWPHRARLFLGVATGYIVAMAWSRTYLRAHWLTDVVGGALFGAAVVLLIAGFARAYVQLEPPPSEDSIATRR
;
A
#
# COMPACT_ATOMS: atom_id res chain seq x y z
N MET A 1 -45.59 -62.01 24.50
CA MET A 1 -44.30 -62.70 24.74
C MET A 1 -43.31 -62.32 23.64
N ARG A 2 -42.02 -62.18 24.03
CA ARG A 2 -40.79 -62.03 23.23
C ARG A 2 -40.34 -60.60 22.82
N ARG A 3 -39.31 -60.12 23.54
CA ARG A 3 -38.29 -59.16 23.08
C ARG A 3 -37.26 -59.85 22.17
N PRO A 4 -36.51 -59.09 21.36
CA PRO A 4 -35.03 -59.04 21.55
C PRO A 4 -34.47 -57.60 21.36
N THR A 5 -33.81 -57.00 22.37
CA THR A 5 -32.35 -56.91 22.63
C THR A 5 -31.54 -56.13 21.58
N LEU A 6 -31.10 -54.95 22.04
CA LEU A 6 -30.17 -53.98 21.42
C LEU A 6 -28.82 -54.61 21.06
N VAL A 7 -28.33 -54.31 19.85
CA VAL A 7 -26.95 -54.57 19.44
C VAL A 7 -26.07 -53.42 19.91
N ALA A 8 -25.09 -53.74 20.75
CA ALA A 8 -24.02 -52.84 21.18
C ALA A 8 -22.98 -52.67 20.06
N TRP A 9 -22.75 -51.43 19.62
CA TRP A 9 -21.60 -51.09 18.78
C TRP A 9 -20.41 -50.75 19.68
N ARG A 10 -19.39 -51.60 19.66
CA ARG A 10 -18.08 -51.34 20.29
C ARG A 10 -17.31 -50.33 19.45
N SER A 11 -16.74 -49.33 20.12
CA SER A 11 -15.82 -48.35 19.57
C SER A 11 -14.37 -48.81 19.76
N ASP A 12 -13.73 -49.31 18.70
CA ASP A 12 -12.29 -49.52 18.66
C ASP A 12 -11.70 -48.66 17.52
N PHE A 13 -11.31 -47.44 17.85
CA PHE A 13 -10.40 -46.62 17.02
C PHE A 13 -9.13 -46.34 17.84
N PRO A 14 -7.92 -46.64 17.33
CA PRO A 14 -6.70 -46.30 18.02
C PRO A 14 -6.52 -44.78 18.07
N SER A 15 -6.17 -44.26 19.25
CA SER A 15 -6.02 -42.82 19.48
C SER A 15 -4.89 -42.22 18.65
N PHE A 16 -5.20 -41.17 17.89
CA PHE A 16 -4.31 -40.44 16.98
C PHE A 16 -3.11 -39.75 17.67
N ARG A 17 -3.05 -39.77 19.02
CA ARG A 17 -2.00 -39.13 19.82
C ARG A 17 -0.63 -39.78 19.67
N GLU A 18 -0.56 -41.08 19.39
CA GLU A 18 0.72 -41.80 19.36
C GLU A 18 1.50 -41.58 18.05
N GLY A 19 0.81 -41.26 16.95
CA GLY A 19 1.43 -40.98 15.65
C GLY A 19 2.24 -39.66 15.62
N CYS A 20 1.75 -38.63 16.32
CA CYS A 20 2.40 -37.30 16.34
C CYS A 20 3.68 -37.28 17.19
N LEU A 21 3.74 -38.04 18.28
CA LEU A 21 4.90 -38.06 19.17
C LEU A 21 6.11 -38.78 18.55
N ARG A 22 5.90 -39.73 17.63
CA ARG A 22 7.00 -40.42 16.91
C ARG A 22 7.67 -39.58 15.83
N ARG A 23 6.98 -38.60 15.22
CA ARG A 23 7.60 -37.68 14.23
C ARG A 23 8.47 -36.60 14.88
N ARG A 24 8.26 -36.29 16.16
CA ARG A 24 8.94 -35.24 16.92
C ARG A 24 10.43 -35.53 17.24
N ARG A 25 10.95 -36.73 16.95
CA ARG A 25 12.33 -37.13 17.30
C ARG A 25 13.33 -37.18 16.13
N ARG A 26 12.93 -36.86 14.90
CA ARG A 26 13.85 -36.84 13.74
C ARG A 26 13.89 -35.45 13.12
N ARG A 27 15.09 -34.85 13.08
CA ARG A 27 15.47 -33.52 12.56
C ARG A 27 15.37 -32.44 13.65
N GLY A 28 16.42 -32.10 14.38
CA GLY A 28 17.79 -31.83 13.93
C GLY A 28 17.87 -30.34 13.57
N GLY A 29 18.50 -29.56 14.44
CA GLY A 29 18.28 -28.13 14.61
C GLY A 29 18.76 -27.21 13.49
N TRP A 30 18.27 -25.98 13.54
CA TRP A 30 18.66 -24.86 12.69
C TRP A 30 19.07 -23.68 13.57
N GLN A 31 20.27 -23.15 13.30
CA GLN A 31 20.84 -21.95 13.92
C GLN A 31 20.25 -20.67 13.31
N PRO A 32 20.20 -19.53 14.04
CA PRO A 32 19.52 -18.32 13.61
C PRO A 32 20.34 -17.52 12.58
N PHE A 33 19.75 -17.26 11.41
CA PHE A 33 20.34 -16.40 10.38
C PHE A 33 19.87 -14.94 10.54
N GLY A 34 20.82 -14.01 10.36
CA GLY A 34 20.81 -12.63 10.82
C GLY A 34 19.69 -11.70 10.31
N MET A 35 19.08 -10.99 11.26
CA MET A 35 18.11 -9.90 11.08
C MET A 35 18.68 -8.58 10.52
N GLN A 36 19.94 -8.56 10.05
CA GLN A 36 20.61 -7.32 9.64
C GLN A 36 20.46 -6.96 8.15
N ALA A 37 19.98 -7.88 7.30
CA ALA A 37 19.93 -7.66 5.85
C ALA A 37 18.71 -6.83 5.36
N THR A 38 17.61 -6.78 6.11
CA THR A 38 16.35 -6.15 5.66
C THR A 38 16.31 -4.64 5.89
N LEU A 39 17.01 -4.12 6.90
CA LEU A 39 17.11 -2.68 7.16
C LEU A 39 18.06 -1.97 6.18
N GLY A 40 19.09 -2.68 5.70
CA GLY A 40 20.06 -2.14 4.72
C GLY A 40 19.42 -1.81 3.38
N VAL A 41 18.52 -2.66 2.87
CA VAL A 41 17.85 -2.45 1.58
C VAL A 41 16.87 -1.26 1.64
N ALA A 42 16.11 -1.13 2.74
CA ALA A 42 15.20 0.00 2.93
C ALA A 42 15.96 1.34 3.03
N TRP A 43 17.11 1.36 3.69
CA TRP A 43 17.98 2.54 3.75
C TRP A 43 18.62 2.81 2.37
N GLN A 44 19.23 1.84 1.69
CA GLN A 44 19.80 2.07 0.35
C GLN A 44 18.78 2.68 -0.63
N LEU A 45 17.52 2.22 -0.57
CA LEU A 45 16.41 2.73 -1.40
C LEU A 45 16.01 4.16 -1.05
N LEU A 46 15.95 4.51 0.24
CA LEU A 46 15.72 5.88 0.68
C LEU A 46 16.87 6.80 0.21
N ARG A 47 18.12 6.35 0.33
CA ARG A 47 19.31 7.12 -0.09
C ARG A 47 19.29 7.48 -1.56
N ASN A 48 19.05 6.49 -2.43
CA ASN A 48 19.05 6.68 -3.88
C ASN A 48 17.92 7.61 -4.32
N CYS A 49 16.75 7.55 -3.67
CA CYS A 49 15.67 8.52 -3.88
C CYS A 49 16.04 9.94 -3.45
N THR A 50 16.86 10.11 -2.40
CA THR A 50 17.26 11.44 -1.93
C THR A 50 18.29 12.14 -2.82
N GLN A 51 19.21 11.40 -3.44
CA GLN A 51 20.26 11.98 -4.29
C GLN A 51 19.71 12.51 -5.62
N HIS A 52 18.80 11.77 -6.27
CA HIS A 52 18.20 12.23 -7.53
C HIS A 52 17.28 13.45 -7.38
N LEU A 53 16.69 13.68 -6.19
CA LEU A 53 15.92 14.90 -5.94
C LEU A 53 16.82 16.15 -5.75
N ARG A 54 18.09 15.97 -5.34
CA ARG A 54 19.07 17.07 -5.27
C ARG A 54 19.58 17.46 -6.66
N GLU A 55 19.88 16.49 -7.50
CA GLU A 55 20.39 16.72 -8.86
C GLU A 55 19.33 17.38 -9.76
N GLY A 56 18.06 16.98 -9.62
CA GLY A 56 16.94 17.63 -10.32
C GLY A 56 16.71 19.09 -9.92
N ASN A 57 17.15 19.51 -8.72
CA ASN A 57 17.04 20.88 -8.25
C ASN A 57 18.19 21.78 -8.74
N GLN A 58 19.39 21.21 -8.95
CA GLN A 58 20.56 21.95 -9.46
C GLN A 58 20.44 22.23 -10.96
N ASN A 59 19.87 21.31 -11.74
CA ASN A 59 19.65 21.50 -13.18
C ASN A 59 18.53 22.50 -13.51
N GLY A 60 17.71 22.91 -12.52
CA GLY A 60 16.69 23.94 -12.68
C GLY A 60 17.17 25.37 -12.40
N GLN A 61 18.41 25.56 -11.93
CA GLN A 61 18.98 26.86 -11.59
C GLN A 61 20.07 27.35 -12.56
N ALA A 62 20.42 26.57 -13.59
CA ALA A 62 21.46 26.89 -14.55
C ALA A 62 20.91 27.31 -15.92
N SER A 63 20.10 28.38 -15.96
CA SER A 63 19.82 29.10 -17.20
C SER A 63 19.31 30.52 -16.92
N ASP A 64 20.14 31.36 -16.31
CA ASP A 64 19.93 32.81 -16.36
C ASP A 64 21.29 33.53 -16.28
N VAL A 65 21.87 33.84 -17.45
CA VAL A 65 23.11 34.63 -17.56
C VAL A 65 22.98 35.64 -18.73
N SER A 66 22.68 36.88 -18.32
CA SER A 66 23.14 38.18 -18.83
C SER A 66 22.78 38.67 -20.25
N HIS A 67 22.02 39.76 -20.27
CA HIS A 67 22.04 40.82 -21.30
C HIS A 67 23.34 41.64 -21.25
N PRO A 68 23.79 42.19 -22.39
CA PRO A 68 24.47 43.48 -22.38
C PRO A 68 23.75 44.53 -23.24
N ALA A 69 23.81 45.78 -22.76
CA ALA A 69 23.31 46.99 -23.38
C ALA A 69 24.34 47.66 -24.30
N ARG A 70 23.87 48.25 -25.42
CA ARG A 70 24.38 49.39 -26.24
C ARG A 70 23.69 49.28 -27.63
N SER A 71 23.34 50.30 -28.42
CA SER A 71 23.58 51.75 -28.46
C SER A 71 22.57 52.40 -29.43
N ARG A 72 22.41 53.73 -29.33
CA ARG A 72 21.55 54.66 -30.10
C ARG A 72 21.61 54.53 -31.64
N THR A 73 20.46 54.74 -32.30
CA THR A 73 20.17 55.85 -33.26
C THR A 73 18.70 55.82 -33.73
N PRO A 74 18.06 56.96 -34.05
CA PRO A 74 16.66 57.03 -34.50
C PRO A 74 16.55 57.08 -36.04
N SER A 75 15.55 56.40 -36.60
CA SER A 75 15.10 56.68 -37.97
C SER A 75 13.61 56.40 -38.11
N ILE A 76 12.89 57.48 -38.40
CA ILE A 76 11.49 57.55 -38.82
C ILE A 76 11.36 56.89 -40.21
N LEU A 77 10.41 55.97 -40.39
CA LEU A 77 9.63 55.82 -41.62
C LEU A 77 8.46 54.83 -41.44
N THR A 78 7.28 55.43 -41.31
CA THR A 78 6.01 55.16 -42.00
C THR A 78 5.73 53.78 -42.64
N THR A 79 4.48 53.34 -42.41
CA THR A 79 3.53 52.69 -43.34
C THR A 79 3.23 51.19 -43.15
N THR A 80 1.96 50.95 -42.76
CA THR A 80 1.04 49.86 -43.16
C THR A 80 1.42 48.39 -42.93
N GLY A 81 0.53 47.69 -42.22
CA GLY A 81 0.47 46.22 -42.28
C GLY A 81 -0.32 45.60 -41.15
N ARG A 82 -1.65 45.72 -41.20
CA ARG A 82 -2.57 44.92 -40.37
C ARG A 82 -2.42 43.45 -40.82
N ALA A 83 -1.70 42.64 -40.06
CA ALA A 83 -1.71 41.18 -40.17
C ALA A 83 -2.19 40.61 -38.83
N LEU A 84 -3.44 40.15 -38.82
CA LEU A 84 -3.99 39.30 -37.77
C LEU A 84 -3.31 37.93 -37.87
N ASP A 85 -2.16 37.76 -37.22
CA ASP A 85 -1.59 36.43 -37.03
C ASP A 85 -2.13 35.86 -35.71
N GLY A 86 -3.32 35.27 -35.82
CA GLY A 86 -3.91 34.41 -34.82
C GLY A 86 -3.16 33.08 -34.76
N SER A 87 -1.92 33.09 -34.30
CA SER A 87 -1.23 31.88 -33.88
C SER A 87 -1.68 31.54 -32.46
N PHE A 88 -2.86 30.92 -32.37
CA PHE A 88 -3.31 30.18 -31.21
C PHE A 88 -2.34 29.02 -30.99
N GLY A 89 -1.21 29.33 -30.35
CA GLY A 89 -0.17 28.38 -30.01
C GLY A 89 -0.73 27.40 -28.99
N TYR A 90 -1.35 26.33 -29.46
CA TYR A 90 -1.37 25.08 -28.73
C TYR A 90 0.10 24.70 -28.50
N ARG A 91 0.66 25.15 -27.37
CA ARG A 91 1.86 24.57 -26.81
C ARG A 91 1.51 23.12 -26.58
N GLY A 92 1.87 22.28 -27.55
CA GLY A 92 1.73 20.85 -27.47
C GLY A 92 2.29 20.42 -26.14
N PHE A 93 1.41 19.91 -25.28
CA PHE A 93 1.79 19.24 -24.06
C PHE A 93 2.58 18.02 -24.50
N ARG A 94 3.89 18.18 -24.69
CA ARG A 94 4.80 17.04 -24.78
C ARG A 94 4.69 16.37 -23.43
N MET A 95 3.86 15.32 -23.36
CA MET A 95 4.06 14.26 -22.38
C MET A 95 5.49 13.80 -22.61
N ALA A 96 6.44 14.35 -21.86
CA ALA A 96 7.74 13.72 -21.74
C ALA A 96 7.44 12.27 -21.33
N PRO A 97 7.93 11.26 -22.06
CA PRO A 97 7.78 9.88 -21.64
C PRO A 97 8.70 9.72 -20.43
N THR A 98 8.25 10.18 -19.26
CA THR A 98 8.83 9.72 -18.02
C THR A 98 8.46 8.25 -17.98
N THR A 99 9.37 7.38 -18.39
CA THR A 99 9.31 5.94 -18.17
C THR A 99 9.23 5.78 -16.66
N ASN A 100 8.00 5.79 -16.16
CA ASN A 100 7.68 6.10 -14.78
C ASN A 100 8.04 4.87 -13.94
N ARG A 101 9.26 4.83 -13.40
CA ARG A 101 9.83 3.74 -12.57
C ARG A 101 8.86 3.21 -11.50
N GLN A 102 7.87 4.01 -11.10
CA GLN A 102 6.77 3.63 -10.20
C GLN A 102 5.88 2.50 -10.75
N HIS A 103 5.48 2.51 -12.02
CA HIS A 103 4.68 1.42 -12.58
C HIS A 103 5.51 0.14 -12.78
N LEU A 104 6.81 0.27 -13.08
CA LEU A 104 7.72 -0.87 -13.14
C LEU A 104 7.84 -1.55 -11.77
N LEU A 105 7.99 -0.76 -10.70
CA LEU A 105 7.96 -1.27 -9.33
C LEU A 105 6.60 -1.90 -9.00
N GLY A 106 5.49 -1.29 -9.43
CA GLY A 106 4.15 -1.84 -9.27
C GLY A 106 4.01 -3.23 -9.91
N TRP A 107 4.46 -3.40 -11.15
CA TRP A 107 4.47 -4.69 -11.83
C TRP A 107 5.40 -5.71 -11.17
N TRP A 108 6.58 -5.27 -10.73
CA TRP A 108 7.50 -6.14 -9.99
C TRP A 108 6.87 -6.66 -8.70
N LEU A 109 6.24 -5.78 -7.90
CA LEU A 109 5.53 -6.18 -6.67
C LEU A 109 4.35 -7.11 -6.96
N ALA A 110 3.62 -6.89 -8.06
CA ALA A 110 2.57 -7.81 -8.49
C ALA A 110 3.13 -9.20 -8.84
N GLY A 111 4.29 -9.27 -9.51
CA GLY A 111 4.99 -10.52 -9.78
C GLY A 111 5.44 -11.23 -8.50
N VAL A 112 6.03 -10.51 -7.55
CA VAL A 112 6.43 -11.07 -6.25
C VAL A 112 5.20 -11.57 -5.47
N PHE A 113 4.10 -10.83 -5.50
CA PHE A 113 2.83 -11.27 -4.91
C PHE A 113 2.28 -12.54 -5.58
N ALA A 114 2.35 -12.65 -6.91
CA ALA A 114 1.91 -13.84 -7.63
C ALA A 114 2.74 -15.07 -7.23
N ILE A 115 4.07 -14.92 -7.12
CA ILE A 115 4.96 -15.98 -6.64
C ILE A 115 4.60 -16.38 -5.20
N LEU A 116 4.46 -15.40 -4.29
CA LEU A 116 4.06 -15.67 -2.91
C LEU A 116 2.71 -16.40 -2.84
N THR A 117 1.74 -15.98 -3.65
CA THR A 117 0.41 -16.61 -3.71
C THR A 117 0.52 -18.06 -4.16
N ALA A 118 1.32 -18.35 -5.18
CA ALA A 118 1.58 -19.73 -5.60
C ALA A 118 2.21 -20.57 -4.47
N LEU A 119 3.20 -20.02 -3.76
CA LEU A 119 3.84 -20.69 -2.62
C LEU A 119 2.87 -20.97 -1.46
N VAL A 120 1.95 -20.03 -1.20
CA VAL A 120 0.89 -20.20 -0.20
C VAL A 120 -0.09 -21.30 -0.62
N VAL A 121 -0.55 -21.30 -1.87
CA VAL A 121 -1.51 -22.28 -2.39
C VAL A 121 -0.95 -23.71 -2.37
N ILE A 122 0.34 -23.89 -2.64
CA ILE A 122 0.99 -25.21 -2.59
C ILE A 122 1.44 -25.62 -1.16
N GLY A 123 1.17 -24.80 -0.15
CA GLY A 123 1.50 -25.09 1.26
C GLY A 123 2.99 -24.93 1.61
N TRP A 124 3.81 -24.34 0.75
CA TRP A 124 5.26 -24.25 1.01
C TRP A 124 5.62 -23.26 2.13
N THR A 125 4.69 -22.38 2.49
CA THR A 125 4.90 -21.35 3.50
C THR A 125 4.45 -21.76 4.91
N GLU A 126 3.83 -22.93 5.09
CA GLU A 126 3.23 -23.37 6.36
C GLU A 126 4.24 -23.33 7.52
N GLY A 127 5.46 -23.85 7.32
CA GLY A 127 6.48 -23.85 8.38
C GLY A 127 6.92 -22.44 8.81
N LEU A 128 6.92 -21.47 7.90
CA LEU A 128 7.20 -20.06 8.23
C LEU A 128 6.03 -19.43 8.98
N ASP A 129 4.81 -19.67 8.51
CA ASP A 129 3.58 -19.15 9.10
C ASP A 129 3.37 -19.70 10.52
N ASP A 130 3.62 -20.99 10.74
CA ASP A 130 3.52 -21.65 12.05
C ASP A 130 4.58 -21.15 13.03
N ALA A 131 5.81 -20.95 12.57
CA ALA A 131 6.89 -20.41 13.39
C ALA A 131 6.56 -18.98 13.84
N TRP A 132 6.05 -18.14 12.94
CA TRP A 132 5.62 -16.79 13.27
C TRP A 132 4.42 -16.77 14.22
N TYR A 133 3.41 -17.61 13.94
CA TYR A 133 2.25 -17.77 14.80
C TYR A 133 2.65 -18.14 16.24
N SER A 134 3.54 -19.12 16.39
CA SER A 134 4.05 -19.57 17.69
C SER A 134 4.76 -18.44 18.43
N ALA A 135 5.60 -17.66 17.74
CA ALA A 135 6.26 -16.49 18.34
C ALA A 135 5.25 -15.42 18.81
N MET A 136 4.18 -15.18 18.06
CA MET A 136 3.13 -14.24 18.47
C MET A 136 2.38 -14.72 19.72
N VAL A 137 2.13 -16.02 19.83
CA VAL A 137 1.51 -16.64 21.02
C VAL A 137 2.43 -16.50 22.24
N GLU A 138 3.72 -16.76 22.09
CA GLU A 138 4.71 -16.66 23.18
C GLU A 138 4.88 -15.22 23.68
N LEU A 139 4.78 -14.24 22.79
CA LEU A 139 4.91 -12.82 23.12
C LEU A 139 3.59 -12.19 23.61
N GLU A 140 2.56 -12.99 23.85
CA GLU A 140 1.22 -12.49 24.17
C GLU A 140 1.15 -11.79 25.55
N THR A 141 0.95 -10.47 25.53
CA THR A 141 0.62 -9.65 26.71
C THR A 141 -0.71 -8.89 26.54
N ARG A 142 -1.38 -8.61 27.66
CA ARG A 142 -2.65 -7.86 27.69
C ARG A 142 -2.53 -6.47 27.04
N LEU A 143 -1.42 -5.77 27.28
CA LEU A 143 -1.19 -4.43 26.72
C LEU A 143 -1.16 -4.47 25.20
N PHE A 144 -0.36 -5.38 24.64
CA PHE A 144 -0.23 -5.52 23.19
C PHE A 144 -1.50 -6.04 22.54
N VAL A 145 -2.28 -6.90 23.20
CA VAL A 145 -3.61 -7.30 22.71
C VAL A 145 -4.54 -6.08 22.61
N SER A 146 -4.55 -5.20 23.62
CA SER A 146 -5.36 -3.97 23.59
C SER A 146 -4.92 -3.01 22.48
N ILE A 147 -3.61 -2.80 22.29
CA ILE A 147 -3.07 -1.97 21.20
C ILE A 147 -3.46 -2.58 19.84
N ALA A 148 -3.28 -3.89 19.69
CA ALA A 148 -3.62 -4.59 18.45
C ALA A 148 -5.13 -4.53 18.16
N ARG A 149 -5.99 -4.61 19.18
CA ARG A 149 -7.44 -4.42 19.05
C ARG A 149 -7.81 -3.01 18.63
N GLY A 150 -7.14 -1.99 19.16
CA GLY A 150 -7.31 -0.59 18.71
C GLY A 150 -7.01 -0.44 17.22
N LEU A 151 -5.91 -1.03 16.74
CA LEU A 151 -5.60 -1.08 15.30
C LEU A 151 -6.64 -1.86 14.51
N HIS A 152 -7.11 -3.00 15.02
CA HIS A 152 -8.18 -3.78 14.38
C HIS A 152 -9.45 -2.95 14.18
N SER A 153 -9.87 -2.16 15.18
CA SER A 153 -11.03 -1.27 15.08
C SER A 153 -10.91 -0.27 13.92
N LEU A 154 -9.73 0.33 13.74
CA LEU A 154 -9.46 1.24 12.62
C LEU A 154 -9.53 0.53 11.27
N GLY A 155 -9.10 -0.73 11.21
CA GLY A 155 -9.11 -1.52 9.98
C GLY A 155 -10.41 -2.24 9.65
N THR A 156 -11.43 -2.17 10.52
CA THR A 156 -12.77 -2.69 10.20
C THR A 156 -13.36 -1.98 8.96
N PRO A 157 -14.31 -2.61 8.23
CA PRO A 157 -14.98 -1.96 7.11
C PRO A 157 -15.59 -0.60 7.49
N ALA A 158 -16.19 -0.49 8.68
CA ALA A 158 -16.74 0.76 9.19
C ALA A 158 -15.64 1.82 9.43
N GLY A 159 -14.58 1.45 10.15
CA GLY A 159 -13.45 2.35 10.43
C GLY A 159 -12.77 2.84 9.16
N ASN A 160 -12.49 1.95 8.21
CA ASN A 160 -11.90 2.31 6.93
C ASN A 160 -12.84 3.19 6.09
N THR A 161 -14.15 2.91 6.09
CA THR A 161 -15.13 3.72 5.35
C THR A 161 -15.19 5.15 5.89
N LEU A 162 -15.22 5.33 7.21
CA LEU A 162 -15.19 6.66 7.83
C LEU A 162 -13.91 7.41 7.46
N PHE A 163 -12.76 6.74 7.47
CA PHE A 163 -11.49 7.34 7.06
C PHE A 163 -11.49 7.76 5.59
N VAL A 164 -12.01 6.91 4.69
CA VAL A 164 -12.11 7.22 3.26
C VAL A 164 -13.05 8.40 3.01
N VAL A 165 -14.25 8.38 3.59
CA VAL A 165 -15.23 9.47 3.45
C VAL A 165 -14.66 10.78 3.98
N GLY A 166 -14.04 10.77 5.16
CA GLY A 166 -13.40 11.95 5.74
C GLY A 166 -12.25 12.48 4.88
N GLY A 167 -11.37 11.61 4.39
CA GLY A 167 -10.27 12.01 3.50
C GLY A 167 -10.76 12.57 2.16
N VAL A 168 -11.82 11.99 1.58
CA VAL A 168 -12.40 12.47 0.32
C VAL A 168 -13.03 13.83 0.56
N ALA A 169 -13.78 14.00 1.65
CA ALA A 169 -14.34 15.29 2.03
C ALA A 169 -13.24 16.35 2.20
N VAL A 170 -12.15 16.05 2.93
CA VAL A 170 -11.01 16.97 3.09
C VAL A 170 -10.39 17.36 1.75
N LEU A 171 -10.13 16.40 0.87
CA LEU A 171 -9.57 16.68 -0.47
C LEU A 171 -10.53 17.51 -1.33
N MET A 172 -11.83 17.23 -1.28
CA MET A 172 -12.86 18.02 -1.97
C MET A 172 -12.91 19.45 -1.44
N PHE A 173 -12.95 19.65 -0.12
CA PHE A 173 -12.95 20.98 0.51
C PHE A 173 -11.65 21.76 0.24
N ALA A 174 -10.54 21.06 0.07
CA ALA A 174 -9.26 21.63 -0.34
C ALA A 174 -9.16 21.90 -1.86
N LYS A 175 -10.26 21.69 -2.61
CA LYS A 175 -10.33 21.83 -4.09
C LYS A 175 -9.32 20.94 -4.83
N ARG A 176 -9.07 19.73 -4.30
CA ARG A 176 -8.19 18.71 -4.87
C ARG A 176 -9.02 17.53 -5.38
N SER A 177 -9.87 17.79 -6.36
CA SER A 177 -10.87 16.80 -6.78
C SER A 177 -10.24 15.63 -7.54
N ARG A 178 -9.25 15.90 -8.40
CA ARG A 178 -8.51 14.86 -9.13
C ARG A 178 -7.75 13.94 -8.19
N ALA A 179 -7.10 14.53 -7.19
CA ALA A 179 -6.43 13.79 -6.11
C ALA A 179 -7.40 12.84 -5.38
N ALA A 180 -8.60 13.30 -5.03
CA ALA A 180 -9.60 12.49 -4.36
C ALA A 180 -10.13 11.34 -5.25
N TYR A 181 -10.39 11.61 -6.54
CA TYR A 181 -10.84 10.57 -7.47
C TYR A 181 -9.80 9.48 -7.66
N VAL A 182 -8.53 9.88 -7.83
CA VAL A 182 -7.42 8.93 -7.98
C VAL A 182 -7.23 8.10 -6.71
N TRP A 183 -7.31 8.73 -5.54
CA TRP A 183 -7.23 8.01 -4.27
C TRP A 183 -8.42 7.05 -4.07
N GLY A 184 -9.65 7.52 -4.32
CA GLY A 184 -10.85 6.68 -4.26
C GLY A 184 -10.77 5.48 -5.20
N LEU A 185 -10.24 5.67 -6.41
CA LEU A 185 -10.00 4.57 -7.35
C LEU A 185 -9.02 3.53 -6.80
N MET A 186 -7.94 3.94 -6.12
CA MET A 186 -7.01 3.01 -5.47
C MET A 186 -7.70 2.17 -4.39
N VAL A 187 -8.55 2.78 -3.57
CA VAL A 187 -9.30 2.09 -2.51
C VAL A 187 -10.29 1.09 -3.09
N VAL A 188 -11.09 1.52 -4.08
CA VAL A 188 -12.08 0.65 -4.75
C VAL A 188 -11.40 -0.51 -5.47
N ALA A 189 -10.31 -0.26 -6.19
CA ALA A 189 -9.54 -1.31 -6.85
C ALA A 189 -8.94 -2.30 -5.83
N GLY A 190 -8.39 -1.80 -4.72
CA GLY A 190 -7.89 -2.63 -3.64
C GLY A 190 -8.97 -3.52 -3.02
N LEU A 191 -10.17 -2.98 -2.78
CA LEU A 191 -11.31 -3.73 -2.25
C LEU A 191 -11.77 -4.83 -3.21
N ALA A 192 -11.94 -4.49 -4.49
CA ALA A 192 -12.38 -5.43 -5.52
C ALA A 192 -11.37 -6.58 -5.68
N LEU A 193 -10.09 -6.25 -5.83
CA LEU A 193 -9.03 -7.24 -6.00
C LEU A 193 -8.81 -8.09 -4.74
N SER A 194 -8.97 -7.51 -3.54
CA SER A 194 -8.93 -8.29 -2.29
C SER A 194 -10.05 -9.31 -2.24
N THR A 195 -11.27 -8.91 -2.62
CA THR A 195 -12.44 -9.80 -2.64
C THR A 195 -12.25 -10.94 -3.63
N VAL A 196 -11.83 -10.62 -4.86
CA VAL A 196 -11.56 -11.64 -5.89
C VAL A 196 -10.50 -12.63 -5.41
N THR A 197 -9.38 -12.14 -4.87
CA THR A 197 -8.30 -13.03 -4.43
C THR A 197 -8.74 -13.92 -3.27
N LYS A 198 -9.55 -13.40 -2.33
CA LYS A 198 -10.10 -14.19 -1.23
C LYS A 198 -10.94 -15.36 -1.72
N VAL A 199 -11.78 -15.14 -2.73
CA VAL A 199 -12.60 -16.19 -3.34
C VAL A 199 -11.73 -17.21 -4.08
N LEU A 200 -10.67 -16.77 -4.75
CA LEU A 200 -9.80 -17.66 -5.52
C LEU A 200 -8.89 -18.54 -4.66
N VAL A 201 -8.38 -18.00 -3.55
CA VAL A 201 -7.42 -18.70 -2.68
C VAL A 201 -8.12 -19.46 -1.55
N ASP A 202 -9.24 -18.95 -1.05
CA ASP A 202 -10.07 -19.55 0.01
C ASP A 202 -9.29 -20.15 1.20
N ARG A 203 -8.23 -19.45 1.62
CA ARG A 203 -7.34 -19.92 2.67
C ARG A 203 -8.03 -19.89 4.04
N THR A 204 -7.88 -20.97 4.81
CA THR A 204 -8.30 -21.05 6.21
C THR A 204 -7.48 -20.12 7.13
N ARG A 205 -8.14 -19.61 8.17
CA ARG A 205 -7.52 -18.74 9.19
C ARG A 205 -6.88 -19.57 10.31
N PRO A 206 -5.99 -18.97 11.13
CA PRO A 206 -5.61 -19.55 12.41
C PRO A 206 -6.84 -19.77 13.30
N LEU A 207 -6.89 -20.90 14.02
CA LEU A 207 -8.09 -21.35 14.76
C LEU A 207 -8.36 -20.51 16.03
N ASP A 208 -7.32 -20.09 16.73
CA ASP A 208 -7.44 -19.40 18.03
C ASP A 208 -7.36 -17.87 17.89
N GLY A 209 -8.15 -17.30 16.97
CA GLY A 209 -8.20 -15.86 16.74
C GLY A 209 -8.73 -15.07 17.94
N LEU A 210 -8.08 -13.94 18.26
CA LEU A 210 -8.50 -13.03 19.35
C LEU A 210 -9.59 -12.02 18.95
N VAL A 211 -10.00 -12.06 17.68
CA VAL A 211 -11.07 -11.26 17.06
C VAL A 211 -11.83 -12.13 16.05
N ALA A 212 -13.14 -11.92 15.93
CA ALA A 212 -13.98 -12.68 15.01
C ALA A 212 -13.88 -12.12 13.58
N GLU A 213 -13.71 -13.00 12.61
CA GLU A 213 -13.64 -12.68 11.18
C GLU A 213 -14.31 -13.79 10.37
N SER A 214 -15.19 -13.44 9.42
CA SER A 214 -16.03 -14.40 8.69
C SER A 214 -15.58 -14.67 7.24
N SER A 215 -14.63 -13.90 6.71
CA SER A 215 -14.12 -14.05 5.34
C SER A 215 -12.85 -14.90 5.26
N ALA A 216 -12.48 -15.41 4.08
CA ALA A 216 -11.22 -16.13 3.86
C ALA A 216 -9.98 -15.36 4.35
N SER A 217 -8.89 -16.05 4.70
CA SER A 217 -7.70 -15.45 5.32
C SER A 217 -6.85 -14.62 4.34
N TYR A 218 -6.54 -15.18 3.17
CA TYR A 218 -5.56 -14.61 2.24
C TYR A 218 -6.20 -13.77 1.12
N PRO A 219 -5.64 -12.60 0.76
CA PRO A 219 -4.70 -11.81 1.54
C PRO A 219 -5.44 -11.08 2.68
N SER A 220 -4.69 -10.50 3.64
CA SER A 220 -5.30 -9.74 4.73
C SER A 220 -5.95 -8.45 4.24
N GLY A 221 -7.26 -8.28 4.47
CA GLY A 221 -8.02 -7.08 4.05
C GLY A 221 -7.61 -5.83 4.81
N HIS A 222 -7.38 -5.93 6.13
CA HIS A 222 -6.86 -4.83 6.95
C HIS A 222 -5.52 -4.29 6.44
N VAL A 223 -4.65 -5.16 5.91
CA VAL A 223 -3.34 -4.73 5.39
C VAL A 223 -3.46 -4.27 3.94
N MET A 224 -4.08 -5.07 3.07
CA MET A 224 -4.18 -4.78 1.65
C MET A 224 -5.03 -3.53 1.38
N VAL A 225 -6.23 -3.46 1.96
CA VAL A 225 -7.19 -2.38 1.71
C VAL A 225 -6.90 -1.23 2.66
N THR A 226 -7.06 -1.43 3.98
CA THR A 226 -7.00 -0.31 4.94
C THR A 226 -5.61 0.29 5.06
N ALA A 227 -4.58 -0.52 5.32
CA ALA A 227 -3.25 0.04 5.52
C ALA A 227 -2.60 0.50 4.21
N THR A 228 -2.74 -0.31 3.16
CA THR A 228 -1.99 -0.08 1.91
C THR A 228 -2.82 0.71 0.90
N ALA A 229 -3.94 0.19 0.38
CA ALA A 229 -4.72 0.90 -0.63
C ALA A 229 -5.23 2.26 -0.13
N THR A 230 -5.78 2.31 1.08
CA THR A 230 -6.26 3.54 1.72
C THR A 230 -5.09 4.36 2.27
N GLY A 231 -4.28 3.82 3.18
CA GLY A 231 -3.22 4.58 3.86
C GLY A 231 -2.06 5.02 2.95
N LEU A 232 -1.40 4.08 2.26
CA LEU A 232 -0.32 4.39 1.32
C LEU A 232 -0.83 5.15 0.09
N GLY A 233 -2.02 4.81 -0.41
CA GLY A 233 -2.66 5.56 -1.50
C GLY A 233 -2.84 7.04 -1.15
N LEU A 234 -3.35 7.34 0.06
CA LEU A 234 -3.50 8.73 0.51
C LEU A 234 -2.15 9.41 0.65
N ALA A 235 -1.18 8.73 1.26
CA ALA A 235 0.16 9.27 1.44
C ALA A 235 0.84 9.61 0.11
N LEU A 236 0.66 8.80 -0.94
CA LEU A 236 1.19 9.09 -2.26
C LEU A 236 0.51 10.29 -2.90
N VAL A 237 -0.82 10.39 -2.83
CA VAL A 237 -1.54 11.56 -3.34
C VAL A 237 -1.10 12.83 -2.59
N CYS A 238 -0.98 12.78 -1.27
CA CYS A 238 -0.43 13.89 -0.48
C CYS A 238 1.02 14.21 -0.87
N ALA A 239 1.85 13.20 -1.15
CA ALA A 239 3.23 13.41 -1.61
C ALA A 239 3.31 14.03 -3.01
N MET A 240 2.32 13.80 -3.88
CA MET A 240 2.21 14.48 -5.18
C MET A 240 1.82 15.95 -5.01
N LEU A 241 0.90 16.25 -4.08
CA LEU A 241 0.42 17.60 -3.80
C LEU A 241 1.43 18.44 -3.01
N TRP A 242 2.18 17.81 -2.09
CA TRP A 242 3.18 18.47 -1.24
C TRP A 242 4.51 17.68 -1.24
N PRO A 243 5.32 17.80 -2.31
CA PRO A 243 6.55 17.02 -2.48
C PRO A 243 7.57 17.21 -1.35
N HIS A 244 7.63 18.40 -0.74
CA HIS A 244 8.52 18.71 0.39
C HIS A 244 8.21 17.88 1.65
N ARG A 245 6.99 17.32 1.77
CA ARG A 245 6.57 16.45 2.89
C ARG A 245 6.46 14.98 2.49
N ALA A 246 6.86 14.61 1.27
CA ALA A 246 6.69 13.25 0.75
C ALA A 246 7.29 12.18 1.67
N ARG A 247 8.49 12.42 2.23
CA ARG A 247 9.14 11.48 3.15
C ARG A 247 8.34 11.25 4.43
N LEU A 248 7.73 12.31 4.97
CA LEU A 248 6.89 12.21 6.15
C LEU A 248 5.65 11.36 5.86
N PHE A 249 4.91 11.67 4.79
CA PHE A 249 3.71 10.92 4.45
C PHE A 249 3.99 9.45 4.18
N LEU A 250 5.03 9.15 3.39
CA LEU A 250 5.40 7.76 3.08
C LEU A 250 5.95 7.02 4.30
N GLY A 251 6.68 7.70 5.20
CA GLY A 251 7.14 7.13 6.46
C GLY A 251 5.99 6.75 7.39
N VAL A 252 5.02 7.65 7.55
CA VAL A 252 3.80 7.39 8.35
C VAL A 252 2.99 6.23 7.76
N ALA A 253 2.77 6.20 6.45
CA ALA A 253 2.06 5.11 5.80
C ALA A 253 2.78 3.77 5.95
N THR A 254 4.11 3.75 5.80
CA THR A 254 4.92 2.53 6.00
C THR A 254 4.83 2.04 7.43
N GLY A 255 4.93 2.94 8.42
CA GLY A 255 4.74 2.61 9.83
C GLY A 255 3.35 2.03 10.10
N TYR A 256 2.31 2.60 9.49
CA TYR A 256 0.94 2.09 9.61
C TYR A 256 0.77 0.70 9.01
N ILE A 257 1.35 0.42 7.83
CA ILE A 257 1.36 -0.92 7.23
C ILE A 257 2.01 -1.94 8.15
N VAL A 258 3.19 -1.63 8.71
CA VAL A 258 3.90 -2.52 9.63
C VAL A 258 3.11 -2.74 10.91
N ALA A 259 2.57 -1.67 11.51
CA ALA A 259 1.76 -1.76 12.72
C ALA A 259 0.49 -2.59 12.50
N MET A 260 -0.18 -2.41 11.36
CA MET A 260 -1.37 -3.18 11.02
C MET A 260 -1.02 -4.65 10.77
N ALA A 261 0.04 -4.94 10.00
CA ALA A 261 0.50 -6.31 9.76
C ALA A 261 0.84 -7.05 11.06
N TRP A 262 1.53 -6.37 11.98
CA TRP A 262 1.77 -6.88 13.33
C TRP A 262 0.45 -7.13 14.07
N SER A 263 -0.46 -6.15 14.15
CA SER A 263 -1.76 -6.30 14.83
C SER A 263 -2.53 -7.53 14.33
N ARG A 264 -2.57 -7.77 13.01
CA ARG A 264 -3.33 -8.89 12.42
C ARG A 264 -2.74 -10.25 12.76
N THR A 265 -1.41 -10.38 12.76
CA THR A 265 -0.73 -11.63 13.12
C THR A 265 -0.73 -11.85 14.63
N TYR A 266 -0.55 -10.79 15.41
CA TYR A 266 -0.57 -10.82 16.87
C TYR A 266 -1.94 -11.18 17.44
N LEU A 267 -3.02 -10.68 16.83
CA LEU A 267 -4.39 -11.11 17.14
C LEU A 267 -4.75 -12.48 16.57
N ARG A 268 -3.80 -13.17 15.92
CA ARG A 268 -4.01 -14.49 15.32
C ARG A 268 -5.15 -14.51 14.29
N ALA A 269 -5.43 -13.36 13.69
CA ALA A 269 -6.50 -13.22 12.70
C ALA A 269 -6.05 -13.62 11.29
N HIS A 270 -4.73 -13.60 11.04
CA HIS A 270 -4.10 -13.85 9.76
C HIS A 270 -2.72 -14.48 9.95
N TRP A 271 -2.30 -15.26 8.95
CA TRP A 271 -0.95 -15.77 8.82
C TRP A 271 0.04 -14.66 8.42
N LEU A 272 1.35 -14.89 8.63
CA LEU A 272 2.38 -13.93 8.24
C LEU A 272 2.34 -13.65 6.74
N THR A 273 2.21 -14.70 5.93
CA THR A 273 2.13 -14.56 4.48
C THR A 273 0.86 -13.83 4.00
N ASP A 274 -0.25 -13.89 4.74
CA ASP A 274 -1.46 -13.14 4.41
C ASP A 274 -1.24 -11.63 4.51
N VAL A 275 -0.51 -11.18 5.53
CA VAL A 275 -0.21 -9.75 5.74
C VAL A 275 0.87 -9.26 4.80
N VAL A 276 1.89 -10.07 4.52
CA VAL A 276 2.92 -9.76 3.51
C VAL A 276 2.30 -9.70 2.12
N GLY A 277 1.49 -10.69 1.74
CA GLY A 277 0.78 -10.71 0.47
C GLY A 277 -0.17 -9.51 0.32
N GLY A 278 -0.87 -9.14 1.40
CA GLY A 278 -1.70 -7.94 1.42
C GLY A 278 -0.91 -6.65 1.19
N ALA A 279 0.23 -6.48 1.85
CA ALA A 279 1.08 -5.31 1.67
C ALA A 279 1.66 -5.24 0.24
N LEU A 280 2.16 -6.35 -0.30
CA LEU A 280 2.71 -6.42 -1.65
C LEU A 280 1.64 -6.08 -2.70
N PHE A 281 0.47 -6.71 -2.62
CA PHE A 281 -0.56 -6.53 -3.62
C PHE A 281 -1.21 -5.15 -3.53
N GLY A 282 -1.50 -4.67 -2.31
CA GLY A 282 -2.00 -3.32 -2.11
C GLY A 282 -1.03 -2.26 -2.66
N ALA A 283 0.28 -2.43 -2.43
CA ALA A 283 1.29 -1.50 -2.92
C ALA A 283 1.42 -1.56 -4.44
N ALA A 284 1.34 -2.75 -5.05
CA ALA A 284 1.31 -2.92 -6.49
C ALA A 284 0.14 -2.16 -7.13
N VAL A 285 -1.08 -2.35 -6.62
CA VAL A 285 -2.30 -1.66 -7.08
C VAL A 285 -2.12 -0.14 -7.00
N VAL A 286 -1.69 0.34 -5.84
CA VAL A 286 -1.49 1.78 -5.58
C VAL A 286 -0.45 2.37 -6.53
N LEU A 287 0.71 1.71 -6.72
CA LEU A 287 1.78 2.22 -7.57
C LEU A 287 1.44 2.18 -9.06
N LEU A 288 0.70 1.18 -9.51
CA LEU A 288 0.23 1.11 -10.88
C LEU A 288 -0.73 2.26 -11.18
N ILE A 289 -1.76 2.45 -10.35
CA ILE A 289 -2.73 3.55 -10.52
C ILE A 289 -2.05 4.90 -10.40
N ALA A 290 -1.20 5.10 -9.38
CA ALA A 290 -0.42 6.32 -9.21
C ALA A 290 0.48 6.59 -10.43
N GLY A 291 1.09 5.54 -10.97
CA GLY A 291 1.98 5.62 -12.13
C GLY A 291 1.30 6.18 -13.37
N PHE A 292 0.06 5.80 -13.62
CA PHE A 292 -0.75 6.30 -14.73
C PHE A 292 -1.43 7.65 -14.42
N ALA A 293 -1.84 7.87 -13.18
CA ALA A 293 -2.60 9.05 -12.77
C ALA A 293 -1.74 10.26 -12.34
N ARG A 294 -0.41 10.10 -12.24
CA ARG A 294 0.49 11.13 -11.70
C ARG A 294 0.34 12.48 -12.41
N ALA A 295 0.38 12.48 -13.74
CA ALA A 295 0.26 13.70 -14.53
C ALA A 295 -1.11 14.36 -14.32
N TYR A 296 -2.18 13.56 -14.21
CA TYR A 296 -3.53 14.05 -13.97
C TYR A 296 -3.67 14.78 -12.63
N VAL A 297 -3.09 14.24 -11.55
CA VAL A 297 -3.09 14.87 -10.21
C VAL A 297 -2.23 16.13 -10.17
N GLN A 298 -1.09 16.15 -10.87
CA GLN A 298 -0.18 17.31 -10.87
C GLN A 298 -0.73 18.52 -11.62
N LEU A 299 -1.65 18.31 -12.56
CA LEU A 299 -2.35 19.39 -13.26
C LEU A 299 -3.40 20.09 -12.38
N GLU A 300 -3.55 19.71 -11.12
CA GLU A 300 -4.50 20.32 -10.19
C GLU A 300 -3.99 21.70 -9.72
N PRO A 301 -4.69 22.80 -10.05
CA PRO A 301 -4.23 24.14 -9.70
C PRO A 301 -4.21 24.35 -8.18
N PRO A 302 -3.31 25.21 -7.66
CA PRO A 302 -3.40 25.64 -6.27
C PRO A 302 -4.73 26.38 -6.02
N PRO A 303 -5.24 26.41 -4.78
CA PRO A 303 -6.42 27.20 -4.44
C PRO A 303 -6.22 28.66 -4.87
N SER A 304 -7.21 29.27 -5.56
CA SER A 304 -7.15 30.67 -5.98
C SER A 304 -7.14 31.62 -4.77
N GLU A 305 -6.42 32.74 -4.86
CA GLU A 305 -6.32 33.75 -3.79
C GLU A 305 -7.69 34.28 -3.36
N ASP A 306 -8.62 34.48 -4.29
CA ASP A 306 -10.01 34.89 -4.00
C ASP A 306 -10.77 33.90 -3.10
N SER A 307 -10.40 32.61 -3.16
CA SER A 307 -11.00 31.57 -2.31
C SER A 307 -10.40 31.48 -0.91
N ILE A 308 -9.25 32.14 -0.69
CA ILE A 308 -8.63 32.34 0.62
C ILE A 308 -9.19 33.63 1.25
N ALA A 309 -9.38 34.68 0.45
CA ALA A 309 -9.95 35.95 0.88
C ALA A 309 -11.40 35.84 1.38
N THR A 310 -12.21 34.98 0.76
CA THR A 310 -13.60 34.69 1.18
C THR A 310 -13.72 33.81 2.43
N ARG A 311 -12.61 33.35 3.03
CA ARG A 311 -12.59 32.52 4.24
C ARG A 311 -12.06 33.24 5.50
N ARG A 312 -11.67 34.51 5.40
CA ARG A 312 -11.38 35.39 6.56
C ARG A 312 -12.59 36.26 6.86
#